data_AF-A0A1V4XBG4-F1
#
_entry.id   AF-A0A1V4XBG4-F1
#
_cell.length_a   1.000
_cell.length_b   1.000
_cell.length_c   1.000
_cell.angle_alpha   90.00
_cell.angle_beta   90.00
_cell.angle_gamma   90.00
#
_symmetry.space_group_name_H-M   'P 1'
#
loop_
_entity.id
_entity.type
_entity.pdbx_description
1 polymer ?
#
loop_
_entity_poly.entity_id
_entity_poly.type
_entity_poly.pdbx_seq_one_letter_code
_entity_poly.pdbx_strand_id
1 'polypeptide(L)'
;MNVSLEYLRHCSNQTGYRIEPLEKVVRLGEMAADIKRHPLLGTVLALKGGTAFNLCFGPPKRLSVDLDYNYIGHLDRADMLEARPVVEQAVVDLARRQGYRVQQSADAFAGRKFYLLYRSALGPKDRIEVDLNFLFRMPVAGTERRELWQPDELDRPLVQVVSLEEILIGKFLALLDRSAVRDAWDVAYPPLASTEVFKSIRFRRWFIALSSILEHPLMTYTRDRLEAA
;
A
#
# COMPACT_ATOMS: atom_id res chain seq x y z
N MET A 1 -17.13 -10.02 -2.08
CA MET A 1 -17.99 -11.05 -1.42
C MET A 1 -18.58 -10.50 -0.11
N ASN A 2 -19.58 -11.16 0.49
CA ASN A 2 -19.95 -10.91 1.89
C ASN A 2 -19.14 -11.88 2.76
N VAL A 3 -18.04 -11.38 3.34
CA VAL A 3 -17.23 -12.15 4.30
C VAL A 3 -18.09 -12.45 5.53
N SER A 4 -18.18 -13.71 5.96
CA SER A 4 -19.02 -14.08 7.10
C SER A 4 -18.37 -13.71 8.43
N LEU A 5 -19.18 -13.34 9.42
CA LEU A 5 -18.68 -13.03 10.77
C LEU A 5 -18.07 -14.25 11.46
N GLU A 6 -18.59 -15.45 11.16
CA GLU A 6 -18.06 -16.71 11.65
C GLU A 6 -16.63 -16.95 11.17
N TYR A 7 -16.39 -16.78 9.87
CA TYR A 7 -15.05 -16.87 9.27
C TYR A 7 -14.09 -15.85 9.90
N LEU A 8 -14.54 -14.59 10.08
CA LEU A 8 -13.69 -13.56 10.68
C LEU A 8 -13.37 -13.84 12.16
N ARG A 9 -14.31 -14.42 12.91
CA ARG A 9 -14.06 -14.87 14.30
C ARG A 9 -13.04 -16.00 14.33
N HIS A 10 -13.13 -16.95 13.41
CA HIS A 10 -12.13 -18.02 13.26
C HIS A 10 -10.73 -17.45 13.00
N CYS A 11 -10.60 -16.57 11.99
CA CYS A 11 -9.35 -15.90 11.67
C CYS A 11 -8.81 -15.07 12.86
N SER A 12 -9.70 -14.39 13.58
CA SER A 12 -9.34 -13.59 14.76
C SER A 12 -8.74 -14.46 15.86
N ASN A 13 -9.35 -15.62 16.14
CA ASN A 13 -8.84 -16.57 17.13
C ASN A 13 -7.49 -17.18 16.74
N GLN A 14 -7.29 -17.50 15.45
CA GLN A 14 -6.03 -18.07 14.96
C GLN A 14 -4.88 -17.06 14.93
N THR A 15 -5.16 -15.83 14.50
CA THR A 15 -4.12 -14.82 14.23
C THR A 15 -3.88 -13.87 15.41
N GLY A 16 -4.84 -13.76 16.33
CA GLY A 16 -4.86 -12.76 17.40
C GLY A 16 -5.24 -11.35 16.94
N TYR A 17 -5.51 -11.14 15.64
CA TYR A 17 -5.95 -9.84 15.13
C TYR A 17 -7.43 -9.59 15.37
N ARG A 18 -7.79 -8.32 15.50
CA ARG A 18 -9.19 -7.90 15.62
C ARG A 18 -9.98 -8.17 14.33
N ILE A 19 -11.26 -8.48 14.48
CA ILE A 19 -12.19 -8.77 13.37
C ILE A 19 -12.27 -7.65 12.33
N GLU A 20 -12.36 -6.39 12.75
CA GLU A 20 -12.53 -5.24 11.83
C GLU A 20 -11.35 -5.08 10.87
N PRO A 21 -10.08 -5.02 11.32
CA PRO A 21 -8.92 -5.04 10.44
C PRO A 21 -8.83 -6.29 9.55
N LEU A 22 -9.21 -7.47 10.05
CA LEU A 22 -9.22 -8.70 9.26
C LEU A 22 -10.22 -8.60 8.09
N GLU A 23 -11.42 -8.08 8.33
CA GLU A 23 -12.39 -7.87 7.25
C GLU A 23 -11.83 -6.94 6.17
N LYS A 24 -11.14 -5.86 6.57
CA LYS A 24 -10.48 -4.96 5.62
C LYS A 24 -9.41 -5.70 4.83
N VAL A 25 -8.55 -6.48 5.46
CA VAL A 25 -7.49 -7.23 4.77
C VAL A 25 -8.05 -8.23 3.76
N VAL A 26 -9.14 -8.92 4.10
CA VAL A 26 -9.82 -9.83 3.17
C VAL A 26 -10.30 -9.08 1.93
N ARG A 27 -11.00 -7.96 2.15
CA ARG A 27 -11.53 -7.11 1.08
C ARG A 27 -10.45 -6.47 0.22
N LEU A 28 -9.34 -6.03 0.82
CA LEU A 28 -8.18 -5.50 0.10
C LEU A 28 -7.52 -6.59 -0.75
N GLY A 29 -7.52 -7.84 -0.27
CA GLY A 29 -7.10 -9.00 -1.03
C GLY A 29 -7.91 -9.18 -2.31
N GLU A 30 -9.24 -9.20 -2.20
CA GLU A 30 -10.14 -9.29 -3.35
C GLU A 30 -9.92 -8.13 -4.34
N MET A 31 -9.85 -6.89 -3.84
CA MET A 31 -9.60 -5.71 -4.67
C MET A 31 -8.25 -5.79 -5.39
N ALA A 32 -7.18 -6.19 -4.69
CA ALA A 32 -5.84 -6.30 -5.27
C ALA A 32 -5.75 -7.44 -6.31
N ALA A 33 -6.45 -8.55 -6.08
CA ALA A 33 -6.57 -9.65 -7.03
C ALA A 33 -7.21 -9.19 -8.34
N ASP A 34 -8.29 -8.43 -8.25
CA ASP A 34 -9.02 -7.93 -9.42
C ASP A 34 -8.25 -6.82 -10.13
N ILE A 35 -7.61 -5.90 -9.40
CA ILE A 35 -6.69 -4.91 -9.97
C ILE A 35 -5.60 -5.62 -10.78
N LYS A 36 -5.02 -6.70 -10.24
CA LYS A 36 -3.96 -7.44 -10.95
C LYS A 36 -4.48 -8.14 -12.20
N ARG A 37 -5.69 -8.72 -12.15
CA ARG A 37 -6.32 -9.42 -13.29
C ARG A 37 -6.80 -8.46 -14.38
N HIS A 38 -7.05 -7.20 -14.05
CA HIS A 38 -7.51 -6.21 -15.01
C HIS A 38 -6.42 -5.92 -16.08
N PRO A 39 -6.73 -5.98 -17.39
CA PRO A 39 -5.73 -5.82 -18.47
C PRO A 39 -4.92 -4.52 -18.42
N LEU A 40 -5.58 -3.39 -18.12
CA LEU A 40 -4.92 -2.11 -17.90
C LEU A 40 -4.25 -2.02 -16.52
N LEU A 41 -5.03 -2.04 -15.43
CA LEU A 41 -4.52 -1.77 -14.08
C LEU A 41 -3.38 -2.70 -13.67
N GLY A 42 -3.44 -3.98 -14.05
CA GLY A 42 -2.44 -4.98 -13.70
C GLY A 42 -1.07 -4.79 -14.35
N THR A 43 -0.96 -3.90 -15.34
CA THR A 43 0.30 -3.53 -16.02
C THR A 43 0.80 -2.15 -15.61
N VAL A 44 -0.10 -1.23 -15.23
CA VAL A 44 0.26 0.17 -14.93
C VAL A 44 0.27 0.52 -13.45
N LEU A 45 -0.14 -0.38 -12.54
CA LEU A 45 -0.12 -0.13 -11.10
C LEU A 45 0.87 -1.05 -10.37
N ALA A 46 1.66 -0.48 -9.46
CA ALA A 46 2.54 -1.20 -8.55
C ALA A 46 2.22 -0.84 -7.09
N LEU A 47 1.90 -1.85 -6.28
CA LEU A 47 1.55 -1.70 -4.87
C LEU A 47 2.77 -1.24 -4.06
N LYS A 48 2.57 -0.30 -3.16
CA LYS A 48 3.59 0.24 -2.24
C LYS A 48 3.01 0.41 -0.83
N GLY A 49 3.74 1.12 0.01
CA GLY A 49 3.23 1.59 1.30
C GLY A 49 3.16 0.50 2.36
N GLY A 50 2.29 0.71 3.35
CA GLY A 50 2.16 -0.18 4.51
C GLY A 50 1.67 -1.57 4.18
N THR A 51 0.81 -1.70 3.18
CA THR A 51 0.20 -2.98 2.81
C THR A 51 1.18 -3.85 2.05
N ALA A 52 1.89 -3.29 1.07
CA ALA A 52 3.02 -4.00 0.46
C ALA A 52 4.04 -4.45 1.52
N PHE A 53 4.44 -3.55 2.41
CA PHE A 53 5.45 -3.82 3.42
C PHE A 53 5.06 -4.94 4.39
N ASN A 54 3.85 -4.85 4.95
CA ASN A 54 3.42 -5.75 6.01
C ASN A 54 2.81 -7.05 5.49
N LEU A 55 2.24 -7.06 4.28
CA LEU A 55 1.48 -8.20 3.77
C LEU A 55 2.16 -8.93 2.60
N CYS A 56 3.20 -8.40 1.96
CA CYS A 56 3.84 -9.07 0.80
C CYS A 56 5.20 -9.73 1.08
N PHE A 57 5.76 -9.57 2.28
CA PHE A 57 7.13 -10.00 2.61
C PHE A 57 7.19 -10.96 3.82
N GLY A 58 6.19 -11.82 3.95
CA GLY A 58 6.09 -12.85 4.98
C GLY A 58 4.87 -12.66 5.90
N PRO A 59 4.81 -13.40 7.02
CA PRO A 59 3.74 -13.23 8.00
C PRO A 59 3.69 -11.79 8.54
N PRO A 60 2.49 -11.17 8.61
CA PRO A 60 2.37 -9.78 9.01
C PRO A 60 2.79 -9.56 10.46
N LYS A 61 3.55 -8.49 10.71
CA LYS A 61 3.86 -7.98 12.06
C LYS A 61 2.77 -7.07 12.60
N ARG A 62 2.02 -6.44 11.70
CA ARG A 62 0.76 -5.73 11.96
C ARG A 62 -0.08 -5.78 10.69
N LEU A 63 -1.39 -5.57 10.82
CA LEU A 63 -2.25 -5.39 9.65
C LEU A 63 -2.12 -3.96 9.11
N SER A 64 -2.23 -3.84 7.79
CA SER A 64 -2.33 -2.58 7.06
C SER A 64 -3.59 -2.63 6.21
N VAL A 65 -4.32 -1.53 6.16
CA VAL A 65 -5.74 -1.53 5.72
C VAL A 65 -6.04 -0.58 4.56
N ASP A 66 -5.00 -0.14 3.84
CA ASP A 66 -5.09 0.74 2.67
C ASP A 66 -4.30 0.14 1.50
N LEU A 67 -4.77 0.23 0.25
CA LEU A 67 -3.98 -0.11 -0.93
C LEU A 67 -3.38 1.15 -1.55
N ASP A 68 -2.09 1.38 -1.34
CA ASP A 68 -1.36 2.47 -1.97
C ASP A 68 -0.68 1.97 -3.26
N TYR A 69 -0.97 2.58 -4.41
CA TYR A 69 -0.34 2.25 -5.68
C TYR A 69 0.44 3.43 -6.26
N ASN A 70 1.59 3.14 -6.86
CA ASN A 70 2.20 4.02 -7.86
C ASN A 70 1.68 3.66 -9.25
N TYR A 71 1.31 4.66 -10.05
CA TYR A 71 1.14 4.53 -11.48
C TYR A 71 2.51 4.46 -12.17
N ILE A 72 2.76 3.42 -12.97
CA ILE A 72 4.03 3.13 -13.62
C ILE A 72 3.91 2.93 -15.15
N GLY A 73 2.77 3.29 -15.74
CA GLY A 73 2.49 3.03 -17.16
C GLY A 73 3.27 3.91 -18.12
N HIS A 74 3.43 5.20 -17.80
CA HIS A 74 4.15 6.18 -18.62
C HIS A 74 5.04 7.06 -17.75
N LEU A 75 6.28 7.30 -18.19
CA LEU A 75 7.20 8.23 -17.52
C LEU A 75 6.88 9.68 -17.88
N ASP A 76 6.58 9.91 -19.15
CA ASP A 76 6.20 11.23 -19.66
C ASP A 76 4.94 11.75 -18.98
N ARG A 77 4.92 13.06 -18.73
CA ARG A 77 3.82 13.69 -18.00
C ARG A 77 2.57 13.81 -18.86
N ALA A 78 2.68 14.14 -20.15
CA ALA A 78 1.54 14.29 -21.03
C ALA A 78 0.82 12.94 -21.17
N ASP A 79 1.55 11.88 -21.49
CA ASP A 79 1.00 10.52 -21.61
C ASP A 79 0.35 10.05 -20.30
N MET A 80 0.96 10.34 -19.14
CA MET A 80 0.34 10.02 -17.85
C MET A 80 -0.97 10.78 -17.65
N LEU A 81 -1.03 12.07 -17.99
CA LEU A 81 -2.24 12.86 -17.81
C LEU A 81 -3.38 12.37 -18.70
N GLU A 82 -3.08 11.88 -19.89
CA GLU A 82 -4.06 11.25 -20.77
C GLU A 82 -4.53 9.89 -20.21
N ALA A 83 -3.62 9.08 -19.68
CA ALA A 83 -3.94 7.78 -19.10
C ALA A 83 -4.70 7.88 -17.76
N ARG A 84 -4.41 8.90 -16.95
CA ARG A 84 -4.94 9.09 -15.59
C ARG A 84 -6.45 8.92 -15.46
N PRO A 85 -7.32 9.64 -16.21
CA PRO A 85 -8.77 9.47 -16.09
C PRO A 85 -9.24 8.05 -16.42
N VAL A 86 -8.59 7.37 -17.36
CA VAL A 86 -8.91 5.97 -17.73
C VAL A 86 -8.57 5.02 -16.60
N VAL A 87 -7.40 5.20 -15.97
CA VAL A 87 -6.97 4.41 -14.80
C VAL A 87 -7.90 4.65 -13.61
N GLU A 88 -8.21 5.91 -13.31
CA GLU A 88 -9.13 6.26 -12.21
C GLU A 88 -10.52 5.64 -12.43
N GLN A 89 -11.06 5.74 -13.66
CA GLN A 89 -12.36 5.18 -13.99
C GLN A 89 -12.38 3.64 -13.89
N ALA A 90 -11.32 2.97 -14.35
CA ALA A 90 -11.20 1.52 -14.25
C ALA A 90 -11.21 1.03 -12.79
N VAL A 91 -10.59 1.77 -11.85
CA VAL A 91 -10.67 1.46 -10.41
C VAL A 91 -12.10 1.61 -9.88
N VAL A 92 -12.81 2.68 -10.26
CA VAL A 92 -14.22 2.90 -9.88
C VAL A 92 -15.11 1.78 -10.38
N ASP A 93 -14.97 1.41 -11.65
CA ASP A 93 -15.79 0.38 -12.28
C ASP A 93 -15.58 -0.98 -11.62
N LEU A 94 -14.33 -1.32 -11.31
CA LEU A 94 -13.97 -2.54 -10.61
C LEU A 94 -14.58 -2.56 -9.20
N ALA A 95 -14.45 -1.47 -8.45
CA ALA A 95 -15.05 -1.36 -7.12
C ALA A 95 -16.59 -1.46 -7.15
N ARG A 96 -17.25 -0.82 -8.13
CA ARG A 96 -18.70 -0.93 -8.31
C ARG A 96 -19.14 -2.36 -8.65
N ARG A 97 -18.39 -3.08 -9.48
CA ARG A 97 -18.64 -4.50 -9.78
C ARG A 97 -18.52 -5.39 -8.54
N GLN A 98 -17.61 -5.06 -7.62
CA GLN A 98 -17.50 -5.74 -6.33
C GLN A 98 -18.61 -5.33 -5.33
N GLY A 99 -19.51 -4.40 -5.69
CA GLY A 99 -20.65 -3.99 -4.88
C GLY A 99 -20.37 -2.83 -3.92
N TYR A 100 -19.22 -2.16 -4.04
CA TYR A 100 -18.93 -0.98 -3.22
C TYR A 100 -19.69 0.25 -3.68
N ARG A 101 -20.12 1.07 -2.71
CA ARG A 101 -20.42 2.48 -3.00
C ARG A 101 -19.10 3.24 -2.99
N VAL A 102 -18.76 3.87 -4.12
CA VAL A 102 -17.49 4.59 -4.28
C VAL A 102 -17.67 6.07 -3.95
N GLN A 103 -16.79 6.60 -3.11
CA GLN A 103 -16.54 8.03 -2.96
C GLN A 103 -15.10 8.34 -3.35
N GLN A 104 -14.84 9.55 -3.85
CA GLN A 104 -13.52 9.97 -4.31
C GLN A 104 -13.09 11.24 -3.57
N SER A 105 -11.79 11.38 -3.31
CA SER A 105 -11.23 12.65 -2.87
C SER A 105 -11.37 13.71 -3.96
N ALA A 106 -11.19 14.99 -3.60
CA ALA A 106 -10.97 16.05 -4.56
C ALA A 106 -9.80 15.69 -5.50
N ASP A 107 -9.79 16.30 -6.69
CA ASP A 107 -8.72 16.08 -7.65
C ASP A 107 -7.47 16.78 -7.14
N ALA A 108 -6.47 15.99 -6.77
CA ALA A 108 -5.18 16.49 -6.35
C ALA A 108 -4.17 16.27 -7.47
N PHE A 109 -3.22 17.19 -7.59
CA PHE A 109 -2.13 17.08 -8.56
C PHE A 109 -1.35 15.76 -8.41
N ALA A 110 -1.14 15.32 -7.17
CA ALA A 110 -0.31 14.16 -6.86
C ALA A 110 -1.00 12.80 -7.07
N GLY A 111 -2.33 12.74 -7.03
CA GLY A 111 -3.03 11.47 -6.86
C GLY A 111 -4.54 11.57 -6.66
N ARG A 112 -5.15 10.40 -6.48
CA ARG A 112 -6.57 10.24 -6.18
C ARG A 112 -6.77 9.15 -5.15
N LYS A 113 -7.51 9.46 -4.09
CA LYS A 113 -7.98 8.48 -3.12
C LYS A 113 -9.43 8.08 -3.39
N PHE A 114 -9.68 6.78 -3.34
CA PHE A 114 -10.98 6.13 -3.48
C PHE A 114 -11.38 5.49 -2.17
N TYR A 115 -12.56 5.87 -1.67
CA TYR A 115 -13.16 5.31 -0.48
C TYR A 115 -14.25 4.32 -0.92
N LEU A 116 -14.03 3.03 -0.66
CA LEU A 116 -14.94 1.96 -1.09
C LEU A 116 -15.80 1.53 0.09
N LEU A 117 -17.02 2.08 0.18
CA LEU A 117 -17.90 1.85 1.31
C LEU A 117 -18.66 0.53 1.17
N TYR A 118 -18.75 -0.21 2.27
CA TYR A 118 -19.47 -1.47 2.39
C TYR A 118 -20.19 -1.58 3.74
N ARG A 119 -21.04 -2.60 3.88
CA ARG A 119 -21.63 -2.98 5.17
C ARG A 119 -20.76 -4.06 5.80
N SER A 120 -20.18 -3.77 6.97
CA SER A 120 -19.33 -4.70 7.69
C SER A 120 -20.11 -5.93 8.14
N ALA A 121 -19.42 -7.07 8.23
CA ALA A 121 -19.93 -8.28 8.87
C ALA A 121 -20.33 -8.05 10.35
N LEU A 122 -19.78 -7.01 11.00
CA LEU A 122 -20.17 -6.58 12.34
C LEU A 122 -21.47 -5.76 12.37
N GLY A 123 -22.00 -5.34 11.22
CA GLY A 123 -23.26 -4.59 11.09
C GLY A 123 -23.11 -3.14 10.60
N PRO A 124 -22.25 -2.29 11.20
CA PRO A 124 -22.02 -0.91 10.79
C PRO A 124 -21.49 -0.77 9.36
N LYS A 125 -21.56 0.45 8.80
CA LYS A 125 -20.87 0.78 7.54
C LYS A 125 -19.39 1.01 7.82
N ASP A 126 -18.55 0.57 6.90
CA ASP A 126 -17.10 0.76 6.93
C ASP A 126 -16.57 0.96 5.51
N ARG A 127 -15.26 1.16 5.34
CA ARG A 127 -14.61 1.35 4.05
C ARG A 127 -13.22 0.75 4.00
N ILE A 128 -12.82 0.37 2.78
CA ILE A 128 -11.40 0.21 2.42
C ILE A 128 -10.98 1.38 1.54
N GLU A 129 -9.68 1.68 1.53
CA GLU A 129 -9.12 2.79 0.75
C GLU A 129 -8.19 2.27 -0.34
N VAL A 130 -8.30 2.85 -1.53
CA VAL A 130 -7.33 2.67 -2.63
C VAL A 130 -6.79 4.05 -2.97
N ASP A 131 -5.48 4.22 -2.95
CA ASP A 131 -4.80 5.48 -3.26
C ASP A 131 -3.93 5.29 -4.51
N LEU A 132 -4.07 6.20 -5.47
CA LEU A 132 -3.27 6.22 -6.69
C LEU A 132 -2.33 7.41 -6.66
N ASN A 133 -1.03 7.14 -6.74
CA ASN A 133 0.01 8.15 -6.88
C ASN A 133 0.49 8.21 -8.34
N PHE A 134 0.43 9.40 -8.93
CA PHE A 134 0.87 9.64 -10.32
C PHE A 134 2.21 10.40 -10.41
N LEU A 135 2.89 10.64 -9.29
CA LEU A 135 4.19 11.32 -9.25
C LEU A 135 5.36 10.33 -9.35
N PHE A 136 5.31 9.24 -8.58
CA PHE A 136 6.41 8.27 -8.50
C PHE A 136 6.33 7.19 -9.59
N ARG A 137 6.46 7.64 -10.85
CA ARG A 137 6.19 6.81 -12.04
C ARG A 137 7.29 5.82 -12.42
N MET A 138 8.48 5.99 -11.87
CA MET A 138 9.63 5.14 -12.13
C MET A 138 10.11 4.51 -10.82
N PRO A 139 9.76 3.24 -10.55
CA PRO A 139 10.38 2.46 -9.48
C PRO A 139 11.86 2.24 -9.82
N VAL A 140 12.74 2.93 -9.11
CA VAL A 140 14.17 3.04 -9.47
C VAL A 140 14.91 1.71 -9.30
N ALA A 141 14.56 0.94 -8.28
CA ALA A 141 15.02 -0.43 -8.06
C ALA A 141 14.06 -1.47 -8.64
N GLY A 142 13.09 -1.04 -9.45
CA GLY A 142 12.15 -1.90 -10.16
C GLY A 142 10.98 -2.37 -9.32
N THR A 143 10.32 -3.41 -9.82
CA THR A 143 9.14 -3.98 -9.19
C THR A 143 9.24 -5.51 -9.13
N GLU A 144 8.51 -6.11 -8.21
CA GLU A 144 8.55 -7.54 -7.90
C GLU A 144 7.13 -8.10 -7.88
N ARG A 145 6.98 -9.38 -8.23
CA ARG A 145 5.71 -10.10 -8.01
C ARG A 145 5.76 -10.77 -6.66
N ARG A 146 4.76 -10.50 -5.81
CA ARG A 146 4.68 -11.06 -4.45
C ARG A 146 3.26 -11.49 -4.13
N GLU A 147 3.13 -12.56 -3.37
CA GLU A 147 1.85 -12.94 -2.79
C GLU A 147 1.45 -11.93 -1.73
N LEU A 148 0.23 -11.41 -1.82
CA LEU A 148 -0.36 -10.62 -0.77
C LEU A 148 -0.97 -11.55 0.27
N TRP A 149 -0.49 -11.46 1.51
CA TRP A 149 -0.99 -12.26 2.62
C TRP A 149 -2.50 -12.06 2.80
N GLN A 150 -3.18 -13.17 3.03
CA GLN A 150 -4.59 -13.26 3.39
C GLN A 150 -4.71 -14.19 4.61
N PRO A 151 -5.68 -13.94 5.51
CA PRO A 151 -5.89 -14.80 6.66
C PRO A 151 -6.39 -16.19 6.25
N ASP A 152 -6.01 -17.20 7.04
CA ASP A 152 -6.45 -18.60 6.88
C ASP A 152 -6.09 -19.18 5.49
N GLU A 153 -6.97 -19.99 4.90
CA GLU A 153 -6.78 -20.67 3.60
C GLU A 153 -7.24 -19.83 2.40
N LEU A 154 -7.50 -18.53 2.57
CA LEU A 154 -7.84 -17.69 1.42
C LEU A 154 -6.68 -17.60 0.42
N ASP A 155 -7.05 -17.63 -0.86
CA ASP A 155 -6.12 -17.44 -1.97
C ASP A 155 -5.33 -16.13 -1.78
N ARG A 156 -4.01 -16.24 -1.87
CA ARG A 156 -3.10 -15.10 -1.76
C ARG A 156 -2.83 -14.55 -3.16
N PRO A 157 -3.36 -13.38 -3.53
CA PRO A 157 -3.18 -12.89 -4.89
C PRO A 157 -1.73 -12.49 -5.15
N LEU A 158 -1.20 -12.91 -6.30
CA LEU A 158 0.13 -12.52 -6.75
C LEU A 158 0.08 -11.11 -7.35
N VAL A 159 0.49 -10.10 -6.59
CA VAL A 159 0.40 -8.69 -6.96
C VAL A 159 1.74 -8.14 -7.47
N GLN A 160 1.68 -7.05 -8.26
CA GLN A 160 2.85 -6.26 -8.64
C GLN A 160 3.17 -5.29 -7.50
N VAL A 161 4.39 -5.31 -6.99
CA VAL A 161 4.82 -4.54 -5.82
C VAL A 161 6.07 -3.73 -6.17
N VAL A 162 6.20 -2.51 -5.66
CA VAL A 162 7.46 -1.76 -5.69
C VAL A 162 8.54 -2.56 -4.95
N SER A 163 9.79 -2.49 -5.39
CA SER A 163 10.89 -3.25 -4.76
C SER A 163 10.94 -3.07 -3.23
N LEU A 164 11.37 -4.11 -2.51
CA LEU A 164 11.50 -4.02 -1.05
C LEU A 164 12.45 -2.88 -0.63
N GLU A 165 13.49 -2.64 -1.41
CA GLU A 165 14.46 -1.56 -1.20
C GLU A 165 13.81 -0.17 -1.19
N GLU A 166 13.00 0.14 -2.19
CA GLU A 166 12.30 1.42 -2.26
C GLU A 166 11.19 1.52 -1.20
N ILE A 167 10.50 0.42 -0.89
CA ILE A 167 9.50 0.42 0.19
C ILE A 167 10.18 0.74 1.52
N LEU A 168 11.30 0.10 1.83
CA LEU A 168 12.08 0.36 3.04
C LEU A 168 12.51 1.82 3.11
N ILE A 169 13.09 2.36 2.04
CA ILE A 169 13.45 3.79 1.97
C ILE A 169 12.24 4.66 2.27
N GLY A 170 11.09 4.38 1.63
CA GLY A 170 9.84 5.09 1.89
C GLY A 170 9.37 5.03 3.35
N LYS A 171 9.63 3.92 4.08
CA LYS A 171 9.34 3.81 5.51
C LYS A 171 10.22 4.71 6.37
N PHE A 172 11.52 4.75 6.08
CA PHE A 172 12.42 5.68 6.77
C PHE A 172 12.04 7.14 6.48
N LEU A 173 11.78 7.49 5.22
CA LEU A 173 11.41 8.85 4.86
C LEU A 173 10.08 9.25 5.52
N ALA A 174 9.08 8.37 5.55
CA ALA A 174 7.82 8.64 6.25
C ALA A 174 8.01 8.80 7.77
N LEU A 175 8.89 8.00 8.39
CA LEU A 175 9.20 8.18 9.81
C LEU A 175 9.84 9.55 10.06
N LEU A 176 10.80 9.96 9.24
CA LEU A 176 11.49 11.24 9.38
C LEU A 176 10.55 12.43 9.15
N ASP A 177 9.64 12.31 8.19
CA ASP A 177 8.73 13.38 7.78
C ASP A 177 7.60 13.64 8.79
N ARG A 178 6.97 12.58 9.33
CA ARG A 178 5.76 12.73 10.16
C ARG A 178 5.79 12.07 11.53
N SER A 179 6.86 11.38 11.91
CA SER A 179 7.04 10.75 13.23
C SER A 179 5.89 9.84 13.71
N ALA A 180 5.09 9.28 12.79
CA ALA A 180 3.91 8.52 13.20
C ALA A 180 4.27 7.15 13.78
N VAL A 181 3.54 6.72 14.82
CA VAL A 181 3.77 5.45 15.55
C VAL A 181 3.88 4.23 14.61
N ARG A 182 3.07 4.19 13.54
CA ARG A 182 3.09 3.09 12.56
C ARG A 182 4.38 3.02 11.74
N ASP A 183 5.02 4.16 11.47
CA ASP A 183 6.28 4.20 10.73
C ASP A 183 7.44 3.82 11.65
N ALA A 184 7.40 4.26 12.91
CA ALA A 184 8.36 3.82 13.92
C ALA A 184 8.29 2.29 14.11
N TRP A 185 7.08 1.73 14.17
CA TRP A 185 6.88 0.28 14.20
C TRP A 185 7.44 -0.42 12.96
N ASP A 186 7.12 0.07 11.76
CA ASP A 186 7.58 -0.55 10.51
C ASP A 186 9.11 -0.53 10.39
N VAL A 187 9.76 0.55 10.84
CA VAL A 187 11.23 0.67 10.86
C VAL A 187 11.87 -0.23 11.93
N ALA A 188 11.24 -0.37 13.10
CA ALA A 188 11.74 -1.22 14.18
C ALA A 188 11.56 -2.72 13.89
N TYR A 189 10.51 -3.09 13.16
CA TYR A 189 10.15 -4.49 12.88
C TYR A 189 9.99 -4.76 11.38
N PRO A 190 11.04 -4.58 10.57
CA PRO A 190 10.95 -4.80 9.14
C PRO A 190 10.92 -6.29 8.78
N PRO A 191 10.46 -6.67 7.57
CA PRO A 191 10.52 -8.04 7.08
C PRO A 191 11.93 -8.62 7.15
N LEU A 192 12.07 -9.92 7.38
CA LEU A 192 13.39 -10.57 7.54
C LEU A 192 14.32 -10.34 6.34
N ALA A 193 13.76 -10.29 5.13
CA ALA A 193 14.46 -10.01 3.88
C ALA A 193 15.16 -8.63 3.88
N SER A 194 14.77 -7.70 4.75
CA SER A 194 15.34 -6.35 4.83
C SER A 194 16.80 -6.34 5.29
N THR A 195 17.25 -7.37 6.01
CA THR A 195 18.63 -7.49 6.52
C THR A 195 19.66 -7.39 5.41
N GLU A 196 19.44 -8.10 4.30
CA GLU A 196 20.36 -8.10 3.16
C GLU A 196 20.25 -6.80 2.35
N VAL A 197 19.05 -6.22 2.29
CA VAL A 197 18.83 -4.92 1.62
C VAL A 197 19.62 -3.82 2.32
N PHE A 198 19.56 -3.74 3.66
CA PHE A 198 20.27 -2.73 4.45
C PHE A 198 21.79 -2.80 4.34
N LYS A 199 22.35 -3.99 4.12
CA LYS A 199 23.80 -4.19 3.90
C LYS A 199 24.25 -3.73 2.52
N SER A 200 23.34 -3.53 1.58
CA SER A 200 23.70 -3.18 0.21
C SER A 200 24.19 -1.73 0.11
N ILE A 201 25.24 -1.51 -0.69
CA ILE A 201 25.71 -0.16 -1.02
C ILE A 201 24.64 0.64 -1.78
N ARG A 202 23.79 -0.08 -2.53
CA ARG A 202 22.71 0.49 -3.33
C ARG A 202 21.64 1.15 -2.45
N PHE A 203 21.25 0.50 -1.35
CA PHE A 203 20.27 1.04 -0.40
C PHE A 203 20.72 2.39 0.15
N ARG A 204 21.97 2.50 0.63
CA ARG A 204 22.49 3.76 1.17
C ARG A 204 22.47 4.88 0.12
N ARG A 205 22.85 4.60 -1.12
CA ARG A 205 22.87 5.59 -2.20
C ARG A 205 21.46 6.07 -2.54
N TRP A 206 20.51 5.15 -2.69
CA TRP A 206 19.13 5.51 -2.98
C TRP A 206 18.43 6.20 -1.81
N PHE A 207 18.72 5.79 -0.57
CA PHE A 207 18.19 6.49 0.59
C PHE A 207 18.60 7.96 0.60
N ILE A 208 19.90 8.25 0.37
CA ILE A 208 20.40 9.63 0.28
C ILE A 208 19.74 10.37 -0.89
N ALA A 209 19.69 9.77 -2.09
CA ALA A 209 19.11 10.41 -3.27
C ALA A 209 17.61 10.71 -3.10
N LEU A 210 16.83 9.75 -2.61
CA LEU A 210 15.38 9.87 -2.43
C LEU A 210 15.02 10.73 -1.21
N SER A 211 15.93 10.93 -0.26
CA SER A 211 15.71 11.88 0.85
C SER A 211 15.56 13.34 0.41
N SER A 212 15.87 13.65 -0.85
CA SER A 212 15.64 14.98 -1.45
C SER A 212 14.18 15.41 -1.49
N ILE A 213 13.22 14.49 -1.31
CA ILE A 213 11.79 14.80 -1.23
C ILE A 213 11.34 15.28 0.16
N LEU A 214 12.20 15.16 1.17
CA LEU A 214 11.91 15.64 2.52
C LEU A 214 11.86 17.17 2.54
N GLU A 215 11.05 17.73 3.45
CA GLU A 215 10.88 19.19 3.58
C GLU A 215 12.21 19.91 3.93
N HIS A 216 13.09 19.22 4.65
CA HIS A 216 14.36 19.75 5.11
C HIS A 216 15.54 18.88 4.66
N PRO A 217 16.77 19.41 4.62
CA PRO A 217 17.95 18.61 4.32
C PRO A 217 18.08 17.43 5.30
N LEU A 218 18.43 16.24 4.81
CA LEU A 218 18.51 15.00 5.60
C LEU A 218 19.29 15.17 6.92
N MET A 219 20.40 15.93 6.89
CA MET A 219 21.26 16.17 8.05
C MET A 219 20.60 16.95 9.19
N THR A 220 19.43 17.56 8.94
CA THR A 220 18.67 18.35 9.93
C THR A 220 17.62 17.53 10.66
N TYR A 221 17.40 16.27 10.29
CA TYR A 221 16.52 15.36 11.04
C TYR A 221 17.29 14.76 12.22
N THR A 222 17.36 15.53 13.31
CA THR A 222 17.95 15.11 14.58
C THR A 222 16.90 14.48 15.50
N ARG A 223 17.35 13.85 16.59
CA ARG A 223 16.49 13.35 17.65
C ARG A 223 15.54 14.44 18.17
N ASP A 224 16.07 15.63 18.46
CA ASP A 224 15.29 16.76 18.98
C ASP A 224 14.13 17.15 18.04
N ARG A 225 14.34 17.07 16.71
CA ARG A 225 13.27 17.31 15.74
C ARG A 225 12.20 16.23 15.77
N LEU A 226 12.59 14.96 15.91
CA LEU A 226 11.64 13.85 16.00
C LEU A 226 10.83 13.90 17.30
N GLU A 227 11.43 14.37 18.39
CA GLU A 227 10.76 14.55 19.69
C GLU A 227 9.86 15.81 19.74
N ALA A 228 10.09 16.78 18.85
CA ALA A 228 9.31 18.02 18.76
C ALA A 228 8.09 17.95 17.84
N ALA A 229 7.95 16.87 17.05
CA ALA A 229 6.85 16.63 16.12
C ALA A 229 5.68 15.89 16.78
#